data_AF-A0A4Z1A939-F1
#
_entry.id   AF-A0A4Z1A939-F1
#
_cell.length_a   1.000
_cell.length_b   1.000
_cell.length_c   1.000
_cell.angle_alpha   90.00
_cell.angle_beta   90.00
_cell.angle_gamma   90.00
#
_symmetry.space_group_name_H-M   'P 1'
#
loop_
_entity.id
_entity.type
_entity.pdbx_description
1 polymer ?
#
loop_
_entity_poly.entity_id
_entity_poly.type
_entity_poly.pdbx_seq_one_letter_code
_entity_poly.pdbx_strand_id
1 'polypeptide(L)'
;MYLSIAILDSFVLVLSGVLTISMMGLGFVVYNQFIHPIFMRKESDRYIPVQTGDKYDLVVDELSRFASFHVGCKTGQLATRCNAITEDHLIFQFKKSRDSEDYTITVLKNGPSFYKPPRMEHYGKMESKESFDSYEIIGHPAEFRISDKITKDRMVNFIEISLTSSFYFNRSGKERMKFTFEVGKIQPGINRKVRFRGDVYGFGKEEGADED
;
A
#
# COMPACT_ATOMS: atom_id res chain seq x y z
N MET A 1 70.68 -1.49 -16.89
CA MET A 1 69.78 -0.52 -16.21
C MET A 1 68.47 -0.34 -16.98
N TYR A 2 68.50 0.08 -18.26
CA TYR A 2 67.28 0.28 -19.06
C TYR A 2 66.40 -0.97 -19.28
N LEU A 3 67.00 -2.15 -19.47
CA LEU A 3 66.25 -3.41 -19.64
C LEU A 3 65.43 -3.77 -18.39
N SER A 4 66.00 -3.55 -17.20
CA SER A 4 65.34 -3.85 -15.92
C SER A 4 64.17 -2.92 -15.64
N ILE A 5 64.26 -1.66 -16.06
CA ILE A 5 63.18 -0.66 -15.94
C ILE A 5 62.03 -1.02 -16.90
N ALA A 6 62.33 -1.38 -18.15
CA ALA A 6 61.32 -1.78 -19.12
C ALA A 6 60.54 -3.05 -18.73
N ILE A 7 61.21 -4.02 -18.09
CA ILE A 7 60.58 -5.23 -17.56
C ILE A 7 59.67 -4.90 -16.36
N LEU A 8 60.11 -4.01 -15.47
CA LEU A 8 59.33 -3.56 -14.31
C LEU A 8 58.05 -2.83 -14.76
N ASP A 9 58.17 -1.89 -15.71
CA ASP A 9 57.03 -1.13 -16.25
C ASP A 9 56.03 -2.04 -16.96
N SER A 10 56.51 -3.02 -17.73
CA SER A 10 55.66 -4.01 -18.39
C SER A 10 54.90 -4.87 -17.39
N PHE A 11 55.56 -5.27 -16.29
CA PHE A 11 54.93 -6.05 -15.23
C PHE A 11 53.85 -5.25 -14.47
N VAL A 12 54.11 -3.98 -14.19
CA VAL A 12 53.14 -3.07 -13.56
C VAL A 12 51.90 -2.88 -14.44
N LEU A 13 52.08 -2.72 -15.75
CA LEU A 13 50.96 -2.59 -16.70
C LEU A 13 50.09 -3.86 -16.75
N VAL A 14 50.70 -5.04 -16.78
CA VAL A 14 49.96 -6.31 -16.76
C VAL A 14 49.21 -6.49 -15.45
N LEU A 15 49.86 -6.22 -14.31
CA LEU A 15 49.25 -6.34 -12.99
C LEU A 15 48.06 -5.37 -12.82
N SER A 16 48.21 -4.13 -13.28
CA SER A 16 47.13 -3.13 -13.30
C SER A 16 45.97 -3.59 -14.19
N GLY A 17 46.25 -4.12 -15.38
CA GLY A 17 45.22 -4.68 -16.27
C GLY A 17 44.41 -5.80 -15.62
N VAL A 18 45.10 -6.78 -15.01
CA VAL A 18 44.45 -7.91 -14.32
C VAL A 18 43.64 -7.44 -13.11
N LEU A 19 44.16 -6.48 -12.33
CA LEU A 19 43.44 -5.90 -11.18
C LEU A 19 42.17 -5.20 -11.63
N THR A 20 42.24 -4.44 -12.73
CA THR A 20 41.09 -3.68 -13.26
C THR A 20 39.98 -4.63 -13.74
N ILE A 21 40.36 -5.68 -14.48
CA ILE A 21 39.42 -6.73 -14.93
C ILE A 21 38.81 -7.46 -13.71
N SER A 22 39.61 -7.77 -12.70
CA SER A 22 39.14 -8.45 -11.49
C SER A 22 38.17 -7.58 -10.70
N MET A 23 38.44 -6.28 -10.57
CA MET A 23 37.54 -5.33 -9.91
C MET A 23 36.24 -5.12 -10.70
N MET A 24 36.30 -5.07 -12.04
CA MET A 24 35.10 -5.05 -12.89
C MET A 24 34.27 -6.32 -12.75
N GLY A 25 34.91 -7.49 -12.76
CA GLY A 25 34.25 -8.79 -12.57
C GLY A 25 33.59 -8.89 -11.20
N LEU A 26 34.28 -8.47 -10.13
CA LEU A 26 33.72 -8.41 -8.78
C LEU A 26 32.53 -7.46 -8.72
N GLY A 27 32.64 -6.26 -9.31
CA GLY A 27 31.55 -5.29 -9.37
C GLY A 27 30.32 -5.83 -10.11
N PHE A 28 30.52 -6.57 -11.20
CA PHE A 28 29.44 -7.22 -11.93
C PHE A 28 28.75 -8.31 -11.11
N VAL A 29 29.50 -9.15 -10.41
CA VAL A 29 28.94 -10.18 -9.52
C VAL A 29 28.16 -9.53 -8.38
N VAL A 30 28.70 -8.48 -7.75
CA VAL A 30 28.01 -7.76 -6.67
C VAL A 30 26.71 -7.13 -7.18
N TYR A 31 26.74 -6.50 -8.36
CA TYR A 31 25.54 -5.93 -8.96
C TYR A 31 24.47 -7.00 -9.23
N ASN A 32 24.84 -8.10 -9.89
CA ASN A 32 23.89 -9.12 -10.30
C ASN A 32 23.33 -9.92 -9.12
N GLN A 33 24.14 -10.17 -8.09
CA GLN A 33 23.76 -11.05 -6.99
C GLN A 33 23.12 -10.32 -5.81
N PHE A 34 23.41 -9.03 -5.60
CA PHE A 34 22.85 -8.25 -4.49
C PHE A 34 21.97 -7.10 -4.96
N ILE A 35 22.43 -6.28 -5.90
CA ILE A 35 21.72 -5.05 -6.27
C ILE A 35 20.49 -5.36 -7.14
N HIS A 36 20.68 -6.12 -8.22
CA HIS A 36 19.63 -6.50 -9.16
C HIS A 36 18.42 -7.20 -8.51
N PRO A 37 18.58 -8.23 -7.66
CA PRO A 37 17.44 -8.87 -7.01
C PRO A 37 16.70 -7.95 -6.04
N ILE A 38 17.39 -7.01 -5.37
CA ILE A 38 16.74 -6.04 -4.49
C ILE A 38 15.85 -5.08 -5.28
N PHE A 39 16.31 -4.60 -6.44
CA PHE A 39 15.50 -3.75 -7.31
C PHE A 39 14.31 -4.51 -7.89
N MET A 40 14.53 -5.73 -8.40
CA MET A 40 13.47 -6.56 -8.97
C MET A 40 12.41 -6.96 -7.93
N ARG A 41 12.80 -7.24 -6.68
CA ARG A 41 11.86 -7.56 -5.60
C ARG A 41 10.98 -6.35 -5.22
N LYS A 42 11.56 -5.15 -5.15
CA LYS A 42 10.80 -3.91 -4.90
C LYS A 42 9.79 -3.58 -6.00
N GLU A 43 10.08 -3.97 -7.24
CA GLU A 43 9.13 -3.84 -8.34
C GLU A 43 8.06 -4.93 -8.27
N SER A 44 8.42 -6.18 -8.00
CA SER A 44 7.48 -7.30 -7.91
C SER A 44 6.35 -7.06 -6.90
N ASP A 45 6.67 -6.54 -5.71
CA ASP A 45 5.67 -6.28 -4.66
C ASP A 45 4.72 -5.12 -5.01
N ARG A 46 5.08 -4.22 -5.93
CA ARG A 46 4.19 -3.12 -6.37
C ARG A 46 3.01 -3.58 -7.22
N TYR A 47 3.10 -4.76 -7.81
CA TYR A 47 2.14 -5.27 -8.79
C TYR A 47 1.18 -6.31 -8.21
N ILE A 48 1.31 -6.65 -6.94
CA ILE A 48 0.44 -7.62 -6.28
C ILE A 48 -0.86 -6.90 -5.89
N PRO A 49 -2.04 -7.42 -6.23
CA PRO A 49 -3.30 -6.87 -5.74
C PRO A 49 -3.43 -7.04 -4.23
N VAL A 50 -4.24 -6.20 -3.61
CA VAL A 50 -4.52 -6.28 -2.17
C VAL A 50 -5.11 -7.64 -1.81
N GLN A 51 -4.75 -8.10 -0.62
CA GLN A 51 -5.20 -9.36 -0.06
C GLN A 51 -6.01 -9.11 1.20
N THR A 52 -6.92 -10.04 1.50
CA THR A 52 -7.64 -10.02 2.77
C THR A 52 -6.65 -10.12 3.93
N GLY A 53 -6.78 -9.22 4.90
CA GLY A 53 -5.89 -9.11 6.06
C GLY A 53 -4.73 -8.12 5.89
N ASP A 54 -4.56 -7.50 4.70
CA ASP A 54 -3.57 -6.44 4.51
C ASP A 54 -3.89 -5.25 5.42
N LYS A 55 -2.87 -4.72 6.11
CA LYS A 55 -3.01 -3.61 7.06
C LYS A 55 -2.11 -2.44 6.69
N TYR A 56 -2.67 -1.24 6.78
CA TYR A 56 -1.97 0.02 6.50
C TYR A 56 -2.16 0.97 7.67
N ASP A 57 -1.05 1.36 8.29
CA ASP A 57 -1.07 2.29 9.40
C ASP A 57 -0.81 3.72 8.91
N LEU A 58 -1.61 4.66 9.42
CA LEU A 58 -1.44 6.09 9.22
C LEU A 58 -1.28 6.77 10.58
N VAL A 59 -0.23 7.57 10.68
CA VAL A 59 -0.02 8.49 11.81
C VAL A 59 0.03 9.89 11.24
N VAL A 60 -0.76 10.79 11.82
CA VAL A 60 -0.80 12.19 11.40
C VAL A 60 0.40 12.92 11.98
N ASP A 61 1.12 13.63 11.13
CA ASP A 61 2.25 14.44 11.56
C ASP A 61 1.81 15.67 12.37
N GLU A 62 2.60 16.02 13.38
CA GLU A 62 2.27 17.07 14.35
C GLU A 62 2.37 18.47 13.77
N LEU A 63 3.29 18.67 12.82
CA LEU A 63 3.51 19.98 12.21
C LEU A 63 2.37 20.31 11.23
N SER A 64 2.06 19.34 10.37
CA SER A 64 0.99 19.46 9.38
C SER A 64 -0.41 19.40 9.99
N ARG A 65 -0.61 18.63 11.08
CA ARG A 65 -1.92 18.35 11.70
C ARG A 65 -2.98 17.85 10.71
N PHE A 66 -2.52 17.38 9.57
CA PHE A 66 -3.35 16.97 8.46
C PHE A 66 -2.69 15.80 7.77
N ALA A 67 -3.47 14.76 7.48
CA ALA A 67 -3.03 13.66 6.65
C ALA A 67 -4.16 13.25 5.71
N SER A 68 -3.78 12.72 4.54
CA SER A 68 -4.73 12.15 3.59
C SER A 68 -4.34 10.71 3.26
N PHE A 69 -5.29 9.80 3.29
CA PHE A 69 -5.13 8.41 2.87
C PHE A 69 -6.07 8.11 1.71
N HIS A 70 -5.51 7.62 0.62
CA HIS A 70 -6.22 7.41 -0.63
C HIS A 70 -6.31 5.92 -0.92
N VAL A 71 -7.52 5.49 -1.25
CA VAL A 71 -7.85 4.14 -1.71
C VAL A 71 -8.15 4.23 -3.19
N GLY A 72 -7.41 3.51 -4.01
CA GLY A 72 -7.54 3.61 -5.47
C GLY A 72 -7.22 2.31 -6.19
N CYS A 73 -7.24 2.38 -7.52
CA CYS A 73 -6.88 1.26 -8.38
C CYS A 73 -5.37 1.03 -8.37
N LYS A 74 -4.59 2.00 -8.85
CA LYS A 74 -3.12 1.88 -8.97
C LYS A 74 -2.38 2.84 -8.08
N THR A 75 -2.97 3.99 -7.85
CA THR A 75 -2.39 5.10 -7.12
C THR A 75 -3.14 5.29 -5.81
N GLY A 76 -2.42 5.73 -4.79
CA GLY A 76 -2.91 5.77 -3.41
C GLY A 76 -2.11 4.86 -2.49
N GLN A 77 -2.28 5.07 -1.19
CA GLN A 77 -1.61 4.29 -0.16
C GLN A 77 -2.14 2.86 -0.10
N LEU A 78 -3.45 2.69 -0.35
CA LEU A 78 -4.06 1.38 -0.57
C LEU A 78 -4.39 1.23 -2.06
N ALA A 79 -3.47 0.62 -2.79
CA ALA A 79 -3.61 0.35 -4.22
C ALA A 79 -4.25 -1.03 -4.43
N THR A 80 -5.55 -1.07 -4.70
CA THR A 80 -6.31 -2.33 -4.83
C THR A 80 -5.87 -3.19 -6.02
N ARG A 81 -5.31 -2.56 -7.06
CA ARG A 81 -5.00 -3.12 -8.39
C ARG A 81 -6.20 -3.82 -9.03
N CYS A 82 -7.41 -3.50 -8.63
CA CYS A 82 -8.63 -4.05 -9.19
C CYS A 82 -9.17 -3.11 -10.28
N ASN A 83 -9.37 -3.62 -11.49
CA ASN A 83 -9.82 -2.83 -12.64
C ASN A 83 -11.21 -2.19 -12.45
N ALA A 84 -12.02 -2.75 -11.55
CA ALA A 84 -13.35 -2.31 -11.21
C ALA A 84 -13.35 -1.09 -10.26
N ILE A 85 -12.23 -0.81 -9.61
CA ILE A 85 -12.07 0.30 -8.68
C ILE A 85 -11.50 1.48 -9.47
N THR A 86 -12.01 2.70 -9.24
CA THR A 86 -11.46 3.90 -9.86
C THR A 86 -10.22 4.39 -9.10
N GLU A 87 -9.42 5.27 -9.70
CA GLU A 87 -8.42 6.00 -8.91
C GLU A 87 -9.13 6.90 -7.90
N ASP A 88 -8.50 7.08 -6.73
CA ASP A 88 -9.03 7.87 -5.60
C ASP A 88 -10.49 7.57 -5.25
N HIS A 89 -10.89 6.29 -5.30
CA HIS A 89 -12.25 5.82 -5.06
C HIS A 89 -12.81 6.29 -3.72
N LEU A 90 -11.97 6.23 -2.68
CA LEU A 90 -12.21 6.84 -1.37
C LEU A 90 -11.00 7.66 -0.95
N ILE A 91 -11.26 8.86 -0.43
CA ILE A 91 -10.24 9.75 0.11
C ILE A 91 -10.59 10.03 1.57
N PHE A 92 -9.71 9.60 2.47
CA PHE A 92 -9.82 9.86 3.90
C PHE A 92 -8.93 11.06 4.24
N GLN A 93 -9.52 12.06 4.87
CA GLN A 93 -8.83 13.26 5.33
C GLN A 93 -8.91 13.32 6.84
N PHE A 94 -7.74 13.36 7.48
CA PHE A 94 -7.59 13.41 8.92
C PHE A 94 -7.16 14.82 9.29
N LYS A 95 -7.93 15.48 10.15
CA LYS A 95 -7.58 16.79 10.68
C LYS A 95 -7.47 16.70 12.19
N LYS A 96 -6.26 16.94 12.70
CA LYS A 96 -6.01 16.95 14.14
C LYS A 96 -6.48 18.27 14.78
N SER A 97 -7.06 18.17 15.96
CA SER A 97 -7.32 19.31 16.84
C SER A 97 -6.00 19.99 17.26
N ARG A 98 -6.09 21.25 17.71
CA ARG A 98 -4.90 22.02 18.12
C ARG A 98 -4.35 21.57 19.47
N ASP A 99 -5.26 21.31 20.41
CA ASP A 99 -4.93 21.19 21.83
C ASP A 99 -5.21 19.78 22.38
N SER A 100 -5.70 18.86 21.53
CA SER A 100 -6.04 17.49 21.91
C SER A 100 -5.60 16.47 20.85
N GLU A 101 -5.56 15.18 21.24
CA GLU A 101 -5.37 14.04 20.34
C GLU A 101 -6.70 13.58 19.70
N ASP A 102 -7.58 14.54 19.42
CA ASP A 102 -8.82 14.30 18.68
C ASP A 102 -8.63 14.63 17.21
N TYR A 103 -9.22 13.81 16.35
CA TYR A 103 -9.16 13.98 14.91
C TYR A 103 -10.55 13.93 14.31
N THR A 104 -10.86 14.90 13.46
CA THR A 104 -12.02 14.82 12.59
C THR A 104 -11.61 14.09 11.32
N ILE A 105 -12.35 13.03 11.01
CA ILE A 105 -12.12 12.18 9.84
C ILE A 105 -13.21 12.51 8.83
N THR A 106 -12.80 12.94 7.66
CA THR A 106 -13.70 13.20 6.53
C THR A 106 -13.43 12.18 5.44
N VAL A 107 -14.46 11.49 4.99
CA VAL A 107 -14.36 10.51 3.90
C VAL A 107 -15.10 11.04 2.68
N LEU A 108 -14.38 11.23 1.58
CA LEU A 108 -14.93 11.65 0.30
C LEU A 108 -15.10 10.45 -0.61
N LYS A 109 -16.22 10.39 -1.32
CA LYS A 109 -16.56 9.30 -2.23
C LYS A 109 -16.50 9.77 -3.68
N ASN A 110 -15.66 9.11 -4.48
CA ASN A 110 -15.57 9.34 -5.93
C ASN A 110 -16.11 8.17 -6.77
N GLY A 111 -16.36 7.02 -6.16
CA GLY A 111 -16.93 5.84 -6.82
C GLY A 111 -18.10 5.22 -6.05
N PRO A 112 -18.71 4.15 -6.56
CA PRO A 112 -19.79 3.46 -5.85
C PRO A 112 -19.27 2.81 -4.56
N SER A 113 -19.84 3.24 -3.42
CA SER A 113 -19.41 2.78 -2.11
C SER A 113 -20.60 2.58 -1.17
N PHE A 114 -20.53 1.53 -0.36
CA PHE A 114 -21.32 1.40 0.85
C PHE A 114 -20.50 1.78 2.06
N TYR A 115 -21.18 2.30 3.08
CA TYR A 115 -20.61 2.68 4.35
C TYR A 115 -21.42 2.06 5.47
N LYS A 116 -20.74 1.44 6.43
CA LYS A 116 -21.29 1.00 7.70
C LYS A 116 -20.64 1.86 8.79
N PRO A 117 -21.41 2.78 9.41
CA PRO A 117 -20.91 3.59 10.50
C PRO A 117 -20.45 2.74 11.69
N PRO A 118 -19.56 3.28 12.54
CA PRO A 118 -19.20 2.63 13.80
C PRO A 118 -20.45 2.25 14.60
N ARG A 119 -20.44 1.08 15.25
CA ARG A 119 -21.52 0.57 16.11
C ARG A 119 -22.84 0.22 15.38
N MET A 120 -22.91 0.39 14.06
CA MET A 120 -24.07 0.00 13.27
C MET A 120 -23.86 -1.40 12.65
N GLU A 121 -24.95 -2.16 12.52
CA GLU A 121 -24.89 -3.53 11.99
C GLU A 121 -25.04 -3.61 10.45
N HIS A 122 -25.52 -2.54 9.82
CA HIS A 122 -25.94 -2.58 8.42
C HIS A 122 -25.21 -1.55 7.55
N TYR A 123 -24.88 -1.98 6.33
CA TYR A 123 -24.33 -1.13 5.29
C TYR A 123 -25.43 -0.26 4.66
N GLY A 124 -25.18 1.03 4.57
CA GLY A 124 -25.96 1.98 3.79
C GLY A 124 -25.20 2.44 2.53
N LYS A 125 -25.93 2.99 1.56
CA LYS A 125 -25.31 3.80 0.48
C LYS A 125 -24.59 4.96 1.12
N MET A 126 -23.28 5.04 0.89
CA MET A 126 -22.50 6.18 1.32
C MET A 126 -22.95 7.41 0.55
N GLU A 127 -23.08 8.56 1.20
CA GLU A 127 -23.34 9.82 0.52
C GLU A 127 -22.10 10.30 -0.26
N SER A 128 -22.06 11.58 -0.65
CA SER A 128 -20.88 12.15 -1.30
C SER A 128 -19.71 12.35 -0.32
N LYS A 129 -20.05 12.61 0.96
CA LYS A 129 -19.12 12.93 2.03
C LYS A 129 -19.68 12.41 3.35
N GLU A 130 -18.85 11.73 4.11
CA GLU A 130 -19.14 11.33 5.50
C GLU A 130 -18.13 11.99 6.43
N SER A 131 -18.51 12.26 7.67
CA SER A 131 -17.60 12.80 8.68
C SER A 131 -17.92 12.24 10.06
N PHE A 132 -16.89 11.85 10.79
CA PHE A 132 -16.97 11.30 12.13
C PHE A 132 -15.67 11.57 12.88
N ASP A 133 -15.73 11.48 14.20
CA ASP A 133 -14.59 11.76 15.07
C ASP A 133 -13.81 10.49 15.41
N SER A 134 -12.53 10.68 15.72
CA SER A 134 -11.59 9.58 15.91
C SER A 134 -11.88 8.67 17.10
N TYR A 135 -12.63 9.14 18.10
CA TYR A 135 -13.06 8.34 19.24
C TYR A 135 -14.19 7.38 18.89
N GLU A 136 -14.98 7.66 17.84
CA GLU A 136 -16.11 6.82 17.44
C GLU A 136 -15.64 5.47 16.90
N ILE A 137 -14.46 5.46 16.27
CA ILE A 137 -13.85 4.28 15.64
C ILE A 137 -12.89 3.51 16.57
N ILE A 138 -12.77 3.89 17.85
CA ILE A 138 -11.96 3.13 18.82
C ILE A 138 -12.72 1.87 19.20
N GLY A 139 -12.14 0.71 18.85
CA GLY A 139 -12.73 -0.61 19.13
C GLY A 139 -13.98 -0.95 18.31
N HIS A 140 -14.47 -0.02 17.49
CA HIS A 140 -15.66 -0.17 16.66
C HIS A 140 -15.35 0.35 15.25
N PRO A 141 -14.87 -0.51 14.34
CA PRO A 141 -14.38 -0.06 13.04
C PRO A 141 -15.51 0.56 12.20
N ALA A 142 -15.18 1.62 11.47
CA ALA A 142 -15.95 2.08 10.33
C ALA A 142 -15.64 1.19 9.12
N GLU A 143 -16.64 0.64 8.45
CA GLU A 143 -16.41 -0.25 7.30
C GLU A 143 -16.95 0.34 6.00
N PHE A 144 -16.19 0.16 4.93
CA PHE A 144 -16.48 0.67 3.61
C PHE A 144 -16.40 -0.47 2.60
N ARG A 145 -17.39 -0.58 1.71
CA ARG A 145 -17.33 -1.49 0.56
C ARG A 145 -17.25 -0.68 -0.71
N ILE A 146 -16.26 -0.97 -1.55
CA ILE A 146 -16.02 -0.29 -2.82
C ILE A 146 -16.18 -1.25 -4.00
N SER A 147 -16.71 -0.76 -5.12
CA SER A 147 -17.01 -1.55 -6.31
C SER A 147 -17.17 -0.69 -7.56
N ASP A 148 -17.25 -1.31 -8.75
CA ASP A 148 -17.54 -0.61 -10.02
C ASP A 148 -18.96 -0.06 -10.08
N LYS A 149 -19.92 -0.74 -9.43
CA LYS A 149 -21.34 -0.38 -9.50
C LYS A 149 -22.15 -0.93 -8.34
N ILE A 150 -23.29 -0.28 -8.10
CA ILE A 150 -24.34 -0.76 -7.19
C ILE A 150 -25.55 -1.09 -8.06
N THR A 151 -26.00 -2.35 -8.04
CA THR A 151 -27.14 -2.84 -8.84
C THR A 151 -28.26 -3.27 -7.91
N LYS A 152 -29.46 -2.67 -8.05
CA LYS A 152 -30.65 -2.97 -7.21
C LYS A 152 -30.34 -2.98 -5.71
N ASP A 153 -29.66 -1.93 -5.24
CA ASP A 153 -29.24 -1.75 -3.83
C ASP A 153 -28.31 -2.85 -3.28
N ARG A 154 -27.66 -3.60 -4.16
CA ARG A 154 -26.68 -4.61 -3.80
C ARG A 154 -25.36 -4.36 -4.51
N MET A 155 -24.29 -4.70 -3.81
CA MET A 155 -22.93 -4.68 -4.32
C MET A 155 -22.46 -6.13 -4.37
N VAL A 156 -22.39 -6.69 -5.58
CA VAL A 156 -22.15 -8.13 -5.79
C VAL A 156 -20.65 -8.43 -5.67
N ASN A 157 -19.83 -7.61 -6.31
CA ASN A 157 -18.38 -7.67 -6.21
C ASN A 157 -17.91 -6.49 -5.39
N PHE A 158 -17.07 -6.70 -4.39
CA PHE A 158 -16.57 -5.61 -3.56
C PHE A 158 -15.26 -5.93 -2.88
N ILE A 159 -14.57 -4.86 -2.50
CA ILE A 159 -13.48 -4.88 -1.54
C ILE A 159 -13.98 -4.15 -0.30
N GLU A 160 -13.90 -4.80 0.85
CA GLU A 160 -14.26 -4.27 2.16
C GLU A 160 -13.01 -3.75 2.87
N ILE A 161 -13.07 -2.51 3.32
CA ILE A 161 -11.99 -1.80 3.99
C ILE A 161 -12.54 -1.32 5.32
N SER A 162 -11.90 -1.73 6.41
CA SER A 162 -12.22 -1.26 7.75
C SER A 162 -11.21 -0.20 8.19
N LEU A 163 -11.68 0.78 8.95
CA LEU A 163 -10.88 1.81 9.58
C LEU A 163 -11.12 1.78 11.08
N THR A 164 -10.05 1.59 11.84
CA THR A 164 -10.05 1.63 13.30
C THR A 164 -8.98 2.59 13.81
N SER A 165 -9.13 3.10 15.03
CA SER A 165 -8.13 3.92 15.69
C SER A 165 -7.64 3.26 16.99
N SER A 166 -6.38 3.52 17.32
CA SER A 166 -5.75 3.03 18.56
C SER A 166 -4.75 4.06 19.08
N PHE A 167 -4.60 4.12 20.41
CA PHE A 167 -3.55 4.93 21.03
C PHE A 167 -2.26 4.13 21.15
N TYR A 168 -1.13 4.82 20.99
CA TYR A 168 0.19 4.27 21.24
C TYR A 168 1.12 5.35 21.80
N PHE A 169 2.16 4.92 22.53
CA PHE A 169 3.20 5.82 22.99
C PHE A 169 4.35 5.85 21.98
N ASN A 170 4.74 7.04 21.56
CA ASN A 170 5.91 7.21 20.72
C ASN A 170 7.21 7.03 21.55
N ARG A 171 8.37 7.01 20.86
CA ARG A 171 9.68 6.88 21.53
C ARG A 171 10.00 8.01 22.52
N SER A 172 9.30 9.14 22.42
CA SER A 172 9.42 10.28 23.32
C SER A 172 8.43 10.24 24.51
N GLY A 173 7.68 9.14 24.66
CA GLY A 173 6.69 8.98 25.73
C GLY A 173 5.41 9.80 25.56
N LYS A 174 5.20 10.43 24.40
CA LYS A 174 3.96 11.15 24.09
C LYS A 174 2.93 10.16 23.54
N GLU A 175 1.72 10.22 24.08
CA GLU A 175 0.57 9.50 23.55
C GLU A 175 0.20 10.06 22.17
N ARG A 176 -0.05 9.16 21.23
CA ARG A 176 -0.40 9.45 19.85
C ARG A 176 -1.50 8.52 19.40
N MET A 177 -2.29 8.97 18.45
CA MET A 177 -3.28 8.13 17.78
C MET A 177 -2.71 7.57 16.48
N LYS A 178 -2.99 6.29 16.23
CA LYS A 178 -2.69 5.58 15.01
C LYS A 178 -4.00 5.10 14.38
N PHE A 179 -4.15 5.35 13.09
CA PHE A 179 -5.27 4.87 12.30
C PHE A 179 -4.83 3.66 11.51
N THR A 180 -5.55 2.55 11.65
CA THR A 180 -5.25 1.31 10.93
C THR A 180 -6.37 1.03 9.95
N PHE A 181 -6.00 0.93 8.69
CA PHE A 181 -6.84 0.45 7.60
C PHE A 181 -6.59 -1.04 7.40
N GLU A 182 -7.64 -1.83 7.31
CA GLU A 182 -7.53 -3.27 7.09
C GLU A 182 -8.45 -3.71 5.95
N VAL A 183 -7.93 -4.54 5.05
CA VAL A 183 -8.73 -5.14 3.98
C VAL A 183 -9.46 -6.35 4.57
N GLY A 184 -10.75 -6.19 4.89
CA GLY A 184 -11.52 -7.19 5.63
C GLY A 184 -12.01 -8.36 4.79
N LYS A 185 -12.59 -8.08 3.62
CA LYS A 185 -13.14 -9.11 2.73
C LYS A 185 -13.08 -8.65 1.28
N ILE A 186 -12.70 -9.57 0.40
CA ILE A 186 -12.77 -9.37 -1.05
C ILE A 186 -13.73 -10.42 -1.62
N GLN A 187 -14.82 -9.98 -2.24
CA GLN A 187 -15.85 -10.87 -2.80
C GLN A 187 -15.98 -10.62 -4.31
N PRO A 188 -15.93 -11.65 -5.16
CA PRO A 188 -15.62 -13.06 -4.88
C PRO A 188 -14.12 -13.36 -4.63
N GLY A 189 -13.26 -12.36 -4.75
CA GLY A 189 -11.80 -12.49 -4.79
C GLY A 189 -11.24 -11.66 -5.95
N ILE A 190 -9.91 -11.58 -6.06
CA ILE A 190 -9.23 -10.98 -7.23
C ILE A 190 -8.56 -12.10 -8.03
N ASN A 191 -8.93 -12.22 -9.30
CA ASN A 191 -8.34 -13.23 -10.18
C ASN A 191 -6.93 -12.82 -10.59
N ARG A 192 -5.92 -13.45 -9.99
CA ARG A 192 -4.50 -13.17 -10.24
C ARG A 192 -3.98 -13.73 -11.57
N LYS A 193 -4.69 -14.70 -12.19
CA LYS A 193 -4.28 -15.30 -13.48
C LYS A 193 -4.57 -14.36 -14.66
N VAL A 194 -5.67 -13.61 -14.58
CA VAL A 194 -6.10 -12.69 -15.64
C VAL A 194 -5.60 -11.29 -15.32
N ARG A 195 -4.40 -10.98 -15.83
CA ARG A 195 -3.82 -9.64 -15.77
C ARG A 195 -4.24 -8.83 -16.99
N PHE A 196 -4.96 -7.73 -16.78
CA PHE A 196 -5.31 -6.79 -17.83
C PHE A 196 -4.14 -5.82 -18.10
N ARG A 197 -4.29 -5.02 -19.16
CA ARG A 197 -3.28 -4.00 -19.53
C ARG A 197 -3.04 -3.03 -18.36
N GLY A 198 -1.77 -2.77 -18.08
CA GLY A 198 -1.35 -1.86 -17.02
C GLY A 198 -1.50 -2.44 -15.61
N ASP A 199 -1.30 -3.75 -15.47
CA ASP A 199 -1.06 -4.44 -14.20
C ASP A 199 -2.23 -4.37 -13.21
N VAL A 200 -3.44 -4.48 -13.75
CA VAL A 200 -4.68 -4.55 -12.97
C VAL A 200 -5.35 -5.89 -13.18
N TYR A 201 -6.09 -6.30 -12.17
CA TYR A 201 -6.73 -7.61 -12.05
C TYR A 201 -8.25 -7.42 -11.99
N GLY A 202 -8.98 -8.44 -12.41
CA GLY A 202 -10.44 -8.46 -12.32
C GLY A 202 -10.93 -9.12 -11.04
N PHE A 203 -12.16 -8.84 -10.65
CA PHE A 203 -12.86 -9.70 -9.69
C PHE A 203 -13.02 -11.12 -10.24
N GLY A 204 -12.82 -12.12 -9.38
CA GLY A 204 -13.00 -13.53 -9.71
C GLY A 204 -12.54 -14.42 -8.57
N LYS A 205 -12.94 -15.70 -8.58
CA LYS A 205 -12.45 -16.67 -7.60
C LYS A 205 -10.92 -16.80 -7.71
N GLU A 206 -10.22 -16.78 -6.58
CA GLU A 206 -8.85 -17.29 -6.52
C GLU A 206 -8.93 -18.82 -6.63
N GLU A 207 -8.31 -19.42 -7.66
CA GLU A 207 -8.24 -20.89 -7.75
C GLU A 207 -7.29 -21.41 -6.65
N GLY A 208 -7.82 -22.30 -5.81
CA GLY A 208 -7.20 -22.81 -4.57
C GLY A 208 -8.17 -22.90 -3.39
N ALA A 209 -9.32 -22.22 -3.44
CA ALA A 209 -10.37 -22.27 -2.42
C ALA A 209 -11.35 -23.46 -2.57
N ASP A 210 -11.20 -24.27 -3.63
CA ASP A 210 -12.05 -25.44 -3.91
C ASP A 210 -11.29 -26.78 -3.63
N GLU A 211 -10.14 -26.76 -2.92
CA GLU A 211 -9.35 -27.96 -2.57
C GLU A 211 -9.37 -28.34 -1.07
N ASP A 212 -10.26 -27.77 -0.25
CA ASP A 212 -10.53 -28.21 1.13
C ASP A 212 -11.96 -28.75 1.31
#